data_AF-A0A258WU54-F1
#
_entry.id   AF-A0A258WU54-F1
#
_cell.length_a   1.000
_cell.length_b   1.000
_cell.length_c   1.000
_cell.angle_alpha   90.00
_cell.angle_beta   90.00
_cell.angle_gamma   90.00
#
_symmetry.space_group_name_H-M   'P 1'
#
loop_
_entity.id
_entity.type
_entity.pdbx_description
1 polymer ?
#
loop_
_entity_poly.entity_id
_entity_poly.type
_entity_poly.pdbx_seq_one_letter_code
_entity_poly.pdbx_strand_id
1 'polypeptide(L)'
;METIFFEKELPITDLEKLGLFRDGSLILEREDLDALLSGRRTDLITLNELQSDGFRIERLDAKLSLDRTPEGKITIQLHPIYKEAQKHPLLVDVEADQLELGTISNVQKTYHTPEGKKKSWVIEYDSETKEFISYDPDKIKVPEKVNGETLSDIQKELYRNGGLVQLSDGTLLQHRASERKGILSDRAALVLSVLLDGGLSYLVVRGLRNVLNNPNPQKDEYSEAYNHVRRDMGKPQIENMPPNPDVQLQDNNRKSQQNRGYGRATSR
;
A
#
# COMPACT_ATOMS: atom_id res chain seq x y z
N MET A 1 7.63 -8.24 -5.29
CA MET A 1 7.55 -8.29 -3.82
C MET A 1 7.66 -9.74 -3.39
N GLU A 2 8.27 -10.03 -2.24
CA GLU A 2 8.23 -11.40 -1.73
C GLU A 2 6.79 -11.75 -1.40
N THR A 3 6.28 -12.80 -2.03
CA THR A 3 4.91 -13.25 -1.87
C THR A 3 4.85 -14.26 -0.73
N ILE A 4 3.98 -14.02 0.26
CA ILE A 4 3.75 -14.99 1.35
C ILE A 4 2.65 -16.01 0.99
N PHE A 5 1.90 -15.72 -0.07
CA PHE A 5 0.96 -16.62 -0.73
C PHE A 5 1.37 -16.80 -2.20
N PHE A 6 1.26 -18.01 -2.73
CA PHE A 6 1.52 -18.24 -4.15
C PHE A 6 0.22 -18.14 -4.94
N GLU A 7 0.28 -17.58 -6.15
CA GLU A 7 -0.90 -17.40 -7.02
C GLU A 7 -1.66 -18.72 -7.30
N LYS A 8 -0.93 -19.84 -7.40
CA LYS A 8 -1.51 -21.18 -7.55
C LYS A 8 -2.31 -21.68 -6.35
N GLU A 9 -2.18 -21.03 -5.20
CA GLU A 9 -2.87 -21.39 -3.96
C GLU A 9 -4.11 -20.52 -3.71
N LEU A 10 -4.42 -19.58 -4.60
CA LEU A 10 -5.60 -18.74 -4.48
C LEU A 10 -6.87 -19.59 -4.39
N PRO A 11 -7.83 -19.25 -3.51
CA PRO A 11 -9.06 -20.01 -3.34
C PRO A 11 -10.01 -19.71 -4.51
N ILE A 12 -9.82 -20.40 -5.64
CA ILE A 12 -10.54 -20.16 -6.89
C ILE A 12 -12.06 -20.21 -6.70
N THR A 13 -12.56 -21.19 -5.94
CA THR A 13 -14.00 -21.31 -5.66
C THR A 13 -14.58 -20.09 -4.92
N ASP A 14 -13.80 -19.47 -4.02
CA ASP A 14 -14.24 -18.27 -3.32
C ASP A 14 -14.18 -17.05 -4.25
N LEU A 15 -13.15 -16.95 -5.09
CA LEU A 15 -13.05 -15.90 -6.11
C LEU A 15 -14.20 -15.97 -7.13
N GLU A 16 -14.60 -17.17 -7.57
CA GLU A 16 -15.74 -17.38 -8.46
C GLU A 16 -17.05 -16.87 -7.84
N LYS A 17 -17.30 -17.21 -6.57
CA LYS A 17 -18.48 -16.71 -5.82
C LYS A 17 -18.50 -15.19 -5.68
N LEU A 18 -17.32 -14.57 -5.66
CA LEU A 18 -17.16 -13.11 -5.60
C LEU A 18 -17.19 -12.45 -6.99
N GLY A 19 -17.30 -13.24 -8.08
CA GLY A 19 -17.24 -12.74 -9.44
C GLY A 19 -15.85 -12.26 -9.86
N LEU A 20 -14.81 -12.59 -9.09
CA LEU A 20 -13.41 -12.20 -9.32
C LEU A 20 -12.62 -13.25 -10.11
N PHE A 21 -13.28 -14.34 -10.50
CA PHE A 21 -12.73 -15.35 -11.39
C PHE A 21 -13.82 -15.86 -12.32
N ARG A 22 -13.55 -15.87 -13.63
CA ARG A 22 -14.48 -16.34 -14.67
C ARG A 22 -13.70 -16.82 -15.89
N ASP A 23 -14.17 -17.88 -16.54
CA ASP A 23 -13.59 -18.40 -17.78
C ASP A 23 -12.07 -18.67 -17.69
N GLY A 24 -11.62 -19.18 -16.53
CA GLY A 24 -10.22 -19.47 -16.26
C GLY A 24 -9.34 -18.24 -16.02
N SER A 25 -9.93 -17.04 -15.91
CA SER A 25 -9.23 -15.77 -15.77
C SER A 25 -9.57 -15.07 -14.47
N LEU A 26 -8.56 -14.51 -13.81
CA LEU A 26 -8.73 -13.66 -12.64
C LEU A 26 -9.17 -12.25 -13.08
N ILE A 27 -10.20 -11.72 -12.44
CA ILE A 27 -10.77 -10.40 -12.68
C ILE A 27 -10.37 -9.50 -11.50
N LEU A 28 -9.08 -9.17 -11.44
CA LEU A 28 -8.48 -8.27 -10.45
C LEU A 28 -7.41 -7.41 -11.14
N GLU A 29 -7.24 -6.16 -10.70
CA GLU A 29 -6.07 -5.37 -11.09
C GLU A 29 -4.79 -6.06 -10.62
N ARG A 30 -3.69 -5.88 -11.38
CA ARG A 30 -2.42 -6.51 -11.04
C ARG A 30 -1.92 -6.07 -9.67
N GLU A 31 -2.12 -4.79 -9.34
CA GLU A 31 -1.75 -4.19 -8.07
C GLU A 31 -2.53 -4.78 -6.89
N ASP A 32 -3.81 -5.12 -7.08
CA ASP A 32 -4.63 -5.77 -6.07
C ASP A 32 -4.20 -7.22 -5.84
N LEU A 33 -3.93 -7.96 -6.93
CA LEU A 33 -3.37 -9.31 -6.83
C LEU A 33 -2.01 -9.28 -6.10
N ASP A 34 -1.10 -8.39 -6.49
CA ASP A 34 0.21 -8.28 -5.83
C ASP A 34 0.08 -7.90 -4.34
N ALA A 35 -0.94 -7.12 -3.97
CA ALA A 35 -1.25 -6.82 -2.57
C ALA A 35 -1.72 -8.06 -1.81
N LEU A 36 -2.69 -8.82 -2.36
CA LEU A 36 -3.17 -10.07 -1.77
C LEU A 36 -2.04 -11.08 -1.55
N LEU A 37 -1.21 -11.31 -2.57
CA LEU A 37 -0.09 -12.26 -2.50
C LEU A 37 0.99 -11.83 -1.49
N SER A 38 1.09 -10.54 -1.20
CA SER A 38 1.96 -9.97 -0.16
C SER A 38 1.32 -9.93 1.23
N GLY A 39 0.09 -10.44 1.37
CA GLY A 39 -0.65 -10.44 2.64
C GLY A 39 -1.24 -9.09 3.06
N ARG A 40 -1.42 -8.19 2.09
CA ARG A 40 -2.03 -6.87 2.31
C ARG A 40 -3.48 -6.85 1.82
N ARG A 41 -4.18 -5.78 2.17
CA ARG A 41 -5.50 -5.49 1.62
C ARG A 41 -5.39 -4.92 0.20
N THR A 42 -6.40 -5.19 -0.62
CA THR A 42 -6.60 -4.52 -1.92
C THR A 42 -7.01 -3.06 -1.73
N ASP A 43 -7.15 -2.32 -2.83
CA ASP A 43 -8.00 -1.12 -2.82
C ASP A 43 -9.49 -1.52 -2.72
N LEU A 44 -10.40 -0.55 -2.65
CA LEU A 44 -11.84 -0.85 -2.70
C LEU A 44 -12.21 -1.47 -4.05
N ILE A 45 -12.83 -2.66 -4.01
CA ILE A 45 -13.30 -3.39 -5.18
C ILE A 45 -14.83 -3.44 -5.14
N THR A 46 -15.45 -3.14 -6.28
CA THR A 46 -16.89 -3.31 -6.46
C THR A 46 -17.19 -4.75 -6.88
N LEU A 47 -17.80 -5.49 -5.97
CA LEU A 47 -18.32 -6.83 -6.18
C LEU A 47 -19.79 -6.73 -6.61
N ASN A 48 -20.18 -7.45 -7.65
CA ASN A 48 -21.54 -7.42 -8.19
C ASN A 48 -22.19 -8.79 -8.14
N GLU A 49 -23.52 -8.79 -7.95
CA GLU A 49 -24.36 -9.99 -8.01
C GLU A 49 -23.90 -11.14 -7.11
N LEU A 50 -23.44 -10.83 -5.90
CA LEU A 50 -23.00 -11.84 -4.94
C LEU A 50 -24.18 -12.72 -4.54
N GLN A 51 -23.98 -14.04 -4.62
CA GLN A 51 -24.98 -15.04 -4.26
C GLN A 51 -24.45 -15.92 -3.12
N SER A 52 -25.16 -15.94 -2.00
CA SER A 52 -24.89 -16.86 -0.89
C SER A 52 -26.17 -17.21 -0.17
N ASP A 53 -26.43 -18.50 0.03
CA ASP A 53 -27.47 -19.04 0.92
C ASP A 53 -28.84 -18.34 0.87
N GLY A 54 -29.35 -18.10 -0.35
CA GLY A 54 -30.68 -17.50 -0.57
C GLY A 54 -30.72 -15.97 -0.49
N PHE A 55 -29.59 -15.31 -0.24
CA PHE A 55 -29.45 -13.87 -0.30
C PHE A 55 -28.70 -13.45 -1.56
N ARG A 56 -29.23 -12.43 -2.25
CA ARG A 56 -28.57 -11.77 -3.38
C ARG A 56 -28.17 -10.36 -2.97
N ILE A 57 -26.87 -10.07 -3.01
CA ILE A 57 -26.37 -8.71 -2.84
C ILE A 57 -26.03 -8.18 -4.23
N GLU A 58 -26.76 -7.17 -4.69
CA GLU A 58 -26.59 -6.63 -6.05
C GLU A 58 -25.21 -6.00 -6.24
N ARG A 59 -24.74 -5.28 -5.21
CA ARG A 59 -23.46 -4.62 -5.21
C ARG A 59 -22.90 -4.51 -3.79
N LEU A 60 -21.60 -4.76 -3.65
CA LEU A 60 -20.84 -4.56 -2.41
C LEU A 60 -19.48 -3.97 -2.76
N ASP A 61 -19.18 -2.79 -2.21
CA ASP A 61 -17.83 -2.24 -2.26
C ASP A 61 -17.06 -2.71 -1.01
N ALA A 62 -15.95 -3.40 -1.20
CA ALA A 62 -15.15 -3.99 -0.12
C ALA A 62 -13.66 -4.05 -0.49
N LYS A 63 -12.79 -3.98 0.51
CA LYS A 63 -11.40 -4.43 0.37
C LYS A 63 -11.34 -5.94 0.59
N LEU A 64 -10.32 -6.58 0.04
CA LEU A 64 -10.08 -8.01 0.19
C LEU A 64 -8.74 -8.26 0.86
N SER A 65 -8.62 -9.33 1.64
CA SER A 65 -7.33 -9.86 2.08
C SER A 65 -7.32 -11.38 2.01
N LEU A 66 -6.11 -11.96 1.99
CA LEU A 66 -5.93 -13.40 2.17
C LEU A 66 -5.58 -13.70 3.62
N ASP A 67 -6.12 -14.81 4.13
CA ASP A 67 -5.73 -15.37 5.40
C ASP A 67 -5.42 -16.86 5.24
N ARG A 68 -4.58 -17.39 6.14
CA ARG A 68 -4.25 -18.83 6.18
C ARG A 68 -4.83 -19.43 7.45
N THR A 69 -5.76 -20.37 7.29
CA THR A 69 -6.35 -21.09 8.42
C THR A 69 -5.29 -21.92 9.16
N PRO A 70 -5.55 -22.35 10.41
CA PRO A 70 -4.64 -23.23 11.15
C PRO A 70 -4.28 -24.52 10.40
N GLU A 71 -5.17 -25.02 9.54
CA GLU A 71 -4.98 -26.20 8.70
C GLU A 71 -4.14 -25.91 7.43
N GLY A 72 -3.75 -24.66 7.22
CA GLY A 72 -2.95 -24.23 6.08
C GLY A 72 -3.75 -23.83 4.83
N LYS A 73 -5.09 -23.89 4.88
CA LYS A 73 -5.94 -23.48 3.75
C LYS A 73 -5.94 -21.96 3.62
N ILE A 74 -5.87 -21.44 2.40
CA ILE A 74 -6.01 -20.01 2.13
C ILE A 74 -7.49 -19.68 1.92
N THR A 75 -7.94 -18.59 2.53
CA THR A 75 -9.30 -18.06 2.42
C THR A 75 -9.27 -16.57 2.11
N ILE A 76 -10.29 -16.09 1.39
CA ILE A 76 -10.49 -14.65 1.17
C ILE A 76 -11.34 -14.08 2.29
N GLN A 77 -10.92 -12.94 2.83
CA GLN A 77 -11.68 -12.15 3.77
C GLN A 77 -12.21 -10.89 3.08
N LEU A 78 -13.48 -10.57 3.30
CA LEU A 78 -14.11 -9.34 2.84
C LEU A 78 -14.11 -8.30 3.96
N HIS A 79 -13.74 -7.08 3.59
CA HIS A 79 -13.70 -5.90 4.44
C HIS A 79 -14.66 -4.86 3.87
N PRO A 80 -15.97 -4.97 4.15
CA PRO A 80 -16.97 -4.05 3.59
C PRO A 80 -16.84 -2.66 4.21
N ILE A 81 -17.47 -1.67 3.57
CA ILE A 81 -17.58 -0.32 4.14
C ILE A 81 -18.61 -0.34 5.27
N TYR A 82 -18.15 -0.30 6.53
CA TYR A 82 -19.04 -0.25 7.68
C TYR A 82 -19.66 1.14 7.87
N LYS A 83 -20.86 1.17 8.43
CA LYS A 83 -21.54 2.43 8.77
C LYS A 83 -20.81 3.17 9.89
N GLU A 84 -20.35 2.45 10.89
CA GLU A 84 -19.66 2.93 12.08
C GLU A 84 -18.37 2.13 12.29
N ALA A 85 -17.39 2.74 12.94
CA ALA A 85 -16.12 2.09 13.21
C ALA A 85 -16.33 0.80 14.04
N GLN A 86 -15.73 -0.30 13.59
CA GLN A 86 -15.80 -1.57 14.29
C GLN A 86 -14.83 -1.57 15.47
N LYS A 87 -15.30 -1.82 16.70
CA LYS A 87 -14.43 -1.78 17.89
C LYS A 87 -13.32 -2.81 17.83
N HIS A 88 -12.09 -2.40 18.15
CA HIS A 88 -10.95 -3.32 18.30
C HIS A 88 -10.76 -3.71 19.77
N PRO A 89 -10.66 -5.01 20.11
CA PRO A 89 -10.63 -5.48 21.50
C PRO A 89 -9.40 -5.02 22.31
N LEU A 90 -8.32 -4.62 21.62
CA LEU A 90 -7.10 -4.13 22.27
C LEU A 90 -7.03 -2.60 22.43
N LEU A 91 -7.92 -1.84 21.78
CA LEU A 91 -7.92 -0.38 21.87
C LEU A 91 -8.82 0.06 23.03
N VAL A 92 -8.38 1.10 23.74
CA VAL A 92 -9.29 1.88 24.59
C VAL A 92 -9.96 2.98 23.77
N ASP A 93 -11.10 3.50 24.24
CA ASP A 93 -11.91 4.47 23.48
C ASP A 93 -11.09 5.69 23.01
N VAL A 94 -10.24 6.26 23.89
CA VAL A 94 -9.39 7.42 23.53
C VAL A 94 -8.42 7.11 22.39
N GLU A 95 -7.85 5.90 22.35
CA GLU A 95 -6.93 5.50 21.28
C GLU A 95 -7.68 5.27 19.97
N ALA A 96 -8.86 4.65 20.03
CA ALA A 96 -9.74 4.47 18.88
C ALA A 96 -10.14 5.83 18.29
N ASP A 97 -10.61 6.76 19.12
CA ASP A 97 -10.97 8.12 18.71
C ASP A 97 -9.78 8.83 18.06
N GLN A 98 -8.59 8.73 18.64
CA GLN A 98 -7.38 9.38 18.11
C GLN A 98 -6.97 8.82 16.74
N LEU A 99 -7.13 7.52 16.52
CA LEU A 99 -6.88 6.86 15.24
C LEU A 99 -7.93 7.23 14.19
N GLU A 100 -9.21 7.25 14.58
CA GLU A 100 -10.33 7.64 13.71
C GLU A 100 -10.23 9.09 13.27
N LEU A 101 -9.87 10.00 14.19
CA LEU A 101 -9.59 11.41 13.90
C LEU A 101 -8.27 11.62 13.15
N GLY A 102 -7.44 10.58 13.03
CA GLY A 102 -6.12 10.64 12.42
C GLY A 102 -5.07 11.36 13.27
N THR A 103 -5.36 11.83 14.47
CA THR A 103 -4.37 12.55 15.33
C THR A 103 -3.13 11.71 15.64
N ILE A 104 -3.28 10.38 15.68
CA ILE A 104 -2.20 9.41 15.62
C ILE A 104 -2.46 8.46 14.46
N SER A 105 -1.41 7.87 13.90
CA SER A 105 -1.52 6.98 12.74
C SER A 105 -1.63 5.50 13.10
N ASN A 106 -1.09 5.13 14.27
CA ASN A 106 -1.15 3.78 14.81
C ASN A 106 -0.93 3.79 16.33
N VAL A 107 -1.24 2.66 16.96
CA VAL A 107 -0.97 2.36 18.37
C VAL A 107 -0.26 1.02 18.46
N GLN A 108 0.85 0.96 19.19
CA GLN A 108 1.55 -0.29 19.49
C GLN A 108 1.05 -0.87 20.82
N LYS A 109 0.63 -2.13 20.80
CA LYS A 109 0.28 -2.93 21.98
C LYS A 109 1.30 -4.04 22.17
N THR A 110 1.77 -4.24 23.39
CA THR A 110 2.77 -5.25 23.71
C THR A 110 2.33 -6.05 24.91
N TYR A 111 2.44 -7.38 24.82
CA TYR A 111 2.14 -8.29 25.92
C TYR A 111 3.24 -9.36 26.04
N HIS A 112 3.41 -9.90 27.23
CA HIS A 112 4.26 -11.06 27.46
C HIS A 112 3.40 -12.33 27.42
N THR A 113 3.83 -13.32 26.65
CA THR A 113 3.22 -14.65 26.70
C THR A 113 3.59 -15.34 28.02
N PRO A 114 2.85 -16.39 28.45
CA PRO A 114 3.21 -17.17 29.64
C PRO A 114 4.64 -17.71 29.60
N GLU A 115 5.20 -17.94 28.41
CA GLU A 115 6.57 -18.39 28.15
C GLU A 115 7.61 -17.25 28.19
N GLY A 116 7.20 -16.03 28.55
CA GLY A 116 8.06 -14.84 28.66
C GLY A 116 8.38 -14.16 27.33
N LYS A 117 7.87 -14.64 26.20
CA LYS A 117 8.11 -14.01 24.89
C LYS A 117 7.31 -12.73 24.76
N LYS A 118 7.95 -11.65 24.28
CA LYS A 118 7.28 -10.40 23.94
C LYS A 118 6.52 -10.60 22.62
N LYS A 119 5.23 -10.27 22.61
CA LYS A 119 4.42 -10.20 21.40
C LYS A 119 3.86 -8.80 21.26
N SER A 120 4.10 -8.18 20.11
CA SER A 120 3.64 -6.83 19.81
C SER A 120 2.64 -6.84 18.66
N TRP A 121 1.75 -5.87 18.67
CA TRP A 121 0.76 -5.60 17.63
C TRP A 121 0.77 -4.11 17.36
N VAL A 122 0.79 -3.74 16.09
CA VAL A 122 0.52 -2.36 15.68
C VAL A 122 -0.91 -2.32 15.18
N ILE A 123 -1.68 -1.35 15.66
CA ILE A 123 -3.10 -1.18 15.32
C ILE A 123 -3.25 0.16 14.62
N GLU A 124 -3.91 0.18 13.47
CA GLU A 124 -4.18 1.38 12.67
C GLU A 124 -5.64 1.41 12.21
N TYR A 125 -6.12 2.57 11.79
CA TYR A 125 -7.47 2.74 11.27
C TYR A 125 -7.49 2.84 9.75
N ASP A 126 -8.34 2.02 9.12
CA ASP A 126 -8.66 2.09 7.69
C ASP A 126 -9.94 2.91 7.51
N SER A 127 -9.78 4.16 7.11
CA SER A 127 -10.91 5.08 6.91
C SER A 127 -11.84 4.68 5.76
N GLU A 128 -11.38 3.85 4.81
CA GLU A 128 -12.21 3.41 3.68
C GLU A 128 -13.22 2.35 4.12
N THR A 129 -12.82 1.43 5.00
CA THR A 129 -13.71 0.37 5.51
C THR A 129 -14.29 0.66 6.89
N LYS A 130 -13.75 1.65 7.61
CA LYS A 130 -14.02 1.96 9.03
C LYS A 130 -13.69 0.80 9.96
N GLU A 131 -12.53 0.20 9.74
CA GLU A 131 -12.04 -0.88 10.57
C GLU A 131 -10.70 -0.53 11.19
N PHE A 132 -10.45 -1.10 12.38
CA PHE A 132 -9.09 -1.15 12.90
C PHE A 132 -8.41 -2.42 12.43
N ILE A 133 -7.23 -2.26 11.85
CA ILE A 133 -6.38 -3.33 11.36
C ILE A 133 -5.24 -3.51 12.34
N SER A 134 -4.91 -4.76 12.67
CA SER A 134 -3.72 -5.07 13.46
C SER A 134 -2.75 -5.96 12.70
N TYR A 135 -1.47 -5.72 12.90
CA TYR A 135 -0.40 -6.54 12.34
C TYR A 135 0.76 -6.74 13.32
N ASP A 136 1.53 -7.79 13.09
CA ASP A 136 2.72 -8.13 13.88
C ASP A 136 3.95 -7.42 13.27
N PRO A 137 4.58 -6.45 13.97
CA PRO A 137 5.72 -5.69 13.44
C PRO A 137 6.94 -6.57 13.13
N ASP A 138 7.08 -7.73 13.77
CA ASP A 138 8.21 -8.64 13.51
C ASP A 138 8.06 -9.38 12.17
N LYS A 139 6.84 -9.43 11.62
CA LYS A 139 6.56 -10.01 10.30
C LYS A 139 6.70 -8.99 9.16
N ILE A 140 6.92 -7.71 9.48
CA ILE A 140 7.04 -6.67 8.46
C ILE A 140 8.41 -6.71 7.81
N LYS A 141 8.40 -6.85 6.49
CA LYS A 141 9.61 -6.75 5.68
C LYS A 141 10.01 -5.29 5.49
N VAL A 142 11.09 -4.91 6.16
CA VAL A 142 11.63 -3.56 6.11
C VAL A 142 12.59 -3.42 4.92
N PRO A 143 12.50 -2.35 4.11
CA PRO A 143 13.50 -2.09 3.08
C PRO A 143 14.87 -1.79 3.69
N GLU A 144 15.93 -2.29 3.06
CA GLU A 144 17.30 -1.93 3.42
C GLU A 144 17.63 -0.50 3.01
N LYS A 145 17.14 -0.08 1.84
CA LYS A 145 17.32 1.27 1.33
C LYS A 145 16.04 1.84 0.75
N VAL A 146 15.89 3.16 0.83
CA VAL A 146 14.83 3.92 0.15
C VAL A 146 15.47 5.05 -0.61
N ASN A 147 15.19 5.15 -1.92
CA ASN A 147 15.84 6.09 -2.83
C ASN A 147 17.38 6.05 -2.72
N GLY A 148 17.94 4.86 -2.44
CA GLY A 148 19.39 4.63 -2.33
C GLY A 148 19.99 4.94 -0.97
N GLU A 149 19.26 5.60 -0.08
CA GLU A 149 19.65 5.85 1.31
C GLU A 149 19.43 4.60 2.15
N THR A 150 20.48 4.12 2.83
CA THR A 150 20.38 2.99 3.77
C THR A 150 19.61 3.42 5.01
N LEU A 151 18.55 2.68 5.36
CA LEU A 151 17.82 2.93 6.59
C LEU A 151 18.66 2.53 7.80
N SER A 152 18.80 3.45 8.76
CA SER A 152 19.37 3.17 10.09
C SER A 152 18.48 2.21 10.89
N ASP A 153 19.03 1.57 11.92
CA ASP A 153 18.27 0.66 12.79
C ASP A 153 17.05 1.34 13.42
N ILE A 154 17.17 2.63 13.77
CA ILE A 154 16.07 3.44 14.30
C ILE A 154 14.99 3.64 13.24
N GLN A 155 15.36 3.99 12.00
CA GLN A 155 14.39 4.15 10.90
C GLN A 155 13.73 2.82 10.54
N LYS A 156 14.48 1.70 10.58
CA LYS A 156 13.93 0.36 10.37
C LYS A 156 12.92 0.01 11.45
N GLU A 157 13.23 0.32 12.71
CA GLU A 157 12.32 0.09 13.83
C GLU A 157 11.07 0.96 13.74
N LEU A 158 11.21 2.24 13.40
CA LEU A 158 10.07 3.11 13.13
C LEU A 158 9.21 2.55 12.00
N TYR A 159 9.81 2.18 10.86
CA TYR A 159 9.08 1.65 9.72
C TYR A 159 8.25 0.42 10.09
N ARG A 160 8.84 -0.59 10.75
CA ARG A 160 8.07 -1.80 11.11
C ARG A 160 6.93 -1.53 12.08
N ASN A 161 7.10 -0.55 12.98
CA ASN A 161 6.07 -0.16 13.94
C ASN A 161 5.07 0.84 13.37
N GLY A 162 5.08 1.08 12.05
CA GLY A 162 4.18 2.02 11.40
C GLY A 162 4.52 3.48 11.72
N GLY A 163 5.67 3.77 12.30
CA GLY A 163 6.16 5.12 12.58
C GLY A 163 6.54 5.87 11.30
N LEU A 164 6.53 7.21 11.40
CA LEU A 164 6.97 8.09 10.33
C LEU A 164 8.50 8.06 10.21
N VAL A 165 8.99 7.70 9.04
CA VAL A 165 10.42 7.72 8.70
C VAL A 165 10.69 8.95 7.83
N GLN A 166 11.76 9.67 8.16
CA GLN A 166 12.28 10.77 7.36
C GLN A 166 13.66 10.41 6.81
N LEU A 167 13.84 10.60 5.51
CA LEU A 167 15.13 10.48 4.82
C LEU A 167 15.90 11.81 4.85
N SER A 168 17.19 11.76 4.53
CA SER A 168 18.06 12.94 4.48
C SER A 168 17.62 14.00 3.47
N ASP A 169 16.98 13.61 2.36
CA ASP A 169 16.42 14.51 1.35
C ASP A 169 15.05 15.10 1.74
N GLY A 170 14.60 14.83 2.98
CA GLY A 170 13.33 15.28 3.53
C GLY A 170 12.11 14.49 3.05
N THR A 171 12.30 13.38 2.33
CA THR A 171 11.21 12.44 2.01
C THR A 171 10.66 11.82 3.29
N LEU A 172 9.34 11.79 3.41
CA LEU A 172 8.62 11.14 4.49
C LEU A 172 7.97 9.85 3.96
N LEU A 173 8.05 8.78 4.73
CA LEU A 173 7.39 7.52 4.42
C LEU A 173 6.94 6.80 5.68
N GLN A 174 5.95 5.93 5.53
CA GLN A 174 5.34 5.20 6.64
C GLN A 174 4.81 3.85 6.14
N HIS A 175 5.07 2.76 6.86
CA HIS A 175 4.41 1.49 6.59
C HIS A 175 2.93 1.56 7.02
N ARG A 176 2.03 0.99 6.21
CA ARG A 176 0.59 0.89 6.51
C ARG A 176 0.03 -0.40 5.93
N ALA A 177 -0.64 -1.21 6.75
CA ALA A 177 -1.23 -2.48 6.33
C ALA A 177 -2.56 -2.31 5.58
N SER A 178 -3.28 -1.21 5.82
CA SER A 178 -4.50 -0.78 5.14
C SER A 178 -4.27 -0.36 3.68
N GLU A 179 -3.02 -0.04 3.34
CA GLU A 179 -2.63 0.45 2.03
C GLU A 179 -2.26 -0.69 1.10
N ARG A 180 -2.82 -0.67 -0.11
CA ARG A 180 -2.55 -1.66 -1.17
C ARG A 180 -1.05 -1.86 -1.43
N LYS A 181 -0.28 -0.76 -1.39
CA LYS A 181 1.18 -0.75 -1.61
C LYS A 181 1.99 -0.95 -0.33
N GLY A 182 1.32 -1.07 0.81
CA GLY A 182 1.92 -1.27 2.13
C GLY A 182 2.66 -0.04 2.68
N ILE A 183 2.63 1.09 1.98
CA ILE A 183 3.47 2.26 2.24
C ILE A 183 2.69 3.52 1.86
N LEU A 184 2.79 4.54 2.71
CA LEU A 184 2.50 5.94 2.39
C LEU A 184 3.80 6.71 2.21
N SER A 185 3.78 7.73 1.35
CA SER A 185 4.90 8.66 1.24
C SER A 185 4.44 10.03 0.80
N ASP A 186 5.12 11.07 1.31
CA ASP A 186 4.94 12.43 0.79
C ASP A 186 5.48 12.62 -0.63
N ARG A 187 5.99 11.56 -1.27
CA ARG A 187 6.27 11.47 -2.70
C ARG A 187 5.40 10.39 -3.35
N ALA A 188 5.00 10.62 -4.60
CA ALA A 188 4.17 9.64 -5.31
C ALA A 188 4.93 8.40 -5.80
N ALA A 189 6.27 8.42 -5.78
CA ALA A 189 7.08 7.25 -6.09
C ALA A 189 8.32 7.13 -5.19
N LEU A 190 8.70 5.89 -4.91
CA LEU A 190 9.91 5.51 -4.19
C LEU A 190 10.62 4.37 -4.91
N VAL A 191 11.92 4.26 -4.69
CA VAL A 191 12.69 3.06 -5.03
C VAL A 191 13.12 2.36 -3.74
N LEU A 192 12.64 1.14 -3.54
CA LEU A 192 12.96 0.32 -2.37
C LEU A 192 14.03 -0.68 -2.73
N SER A 193 14.96 -0.91 -1.82
CA SER A 193 15.91 -2.03 -1.89
C SER A 193 15.56 -3.02 -0.79
N VAL A 194 15.37 -4.29 -1.12
CA VAL A 194 15.00 -5.34 -0.17
C VAL A 194 15.97 -6.52 -0.32
N LEU A 195 16.33 -7.16 0.79
CA LEU A 195 17.09 -8.41 0.74
C LEU A 195 16.16 -9.56 0.33
N LEU A 196 16.47 -10.21 -0.78
CA LEU A 196 15.77 -11.39 -1.30
C LEU A 196 16.82 -12.44 -1.67
N ASP A 197 16.63 -13.68 -1.22
CA ASP A 197 17.45 -14.83 -1.59
C ASP A 197 18.98 -14.62 -1.45
N GLY A 198 19.39 -13.82 -0.46
CA GLY A 198 20.81 -13.50 -0.20
C GLY A 198 21.39 -12.37 -1.06
N GLY A 199 20.57 -11.69 -1.88
CA GLY A 199 20.96 -10.54 -2.69
C GLY A 199 20.07 -9.31 -2.47
N LEU A 200 20.55 -8.14 -2.90
CA LEU A 200 19.76 -6.90 -2.86
C LEU A 200 18.94 -6.77 -4.15
N SER A 201 17.62 -6.75 -4.01
CA SER A 201 16.67 -6.53 -5.10
C SER A 201 16.05 -5.14 -5.01
N TYR A 202 15.76 -4.55 -6.16
CA TYR A 202 15.23 -3.20 -6.26
C TYR A 202 13.79 -3.20 -6.77
N LEU A 203 12.95 -2.37 -6.17
CA LEU A 203 11.52 -2.27 -6.47
C LEU A 203 11.15 -0.80 -6.65
N VAL A 204 10.61 -0.45 -7.82
CA VAL A 204 10.02 0.86 -8.04
C VAL A 204 8.55 0.78 -7.64
N VAL A 205 8.16 1.62 -6.67
CA VAL A 205 6.77 1.73 -6.22
C VAL A 205 6.27 3.12 -6.60
N ARG A 206 5.22 3.19 -7.42
CA ARG A 206 4.61 4.45 -7.90
C ARG A 206 3.18 4.56 -7.43
N GLY A 207 2.56 5.73 -7.58
CA GLY A 207 1.18 6.01 -7.18
C GLY A 207 0.96 5.78 -5.69
N LEU A 208 1.95 6.13 -4.86
CA LEU A 208 1.84 6.13 -3.41
C LEU A 208 0.90 7.25 -2.98
N ARG A 209 0.07 7.01 -1.95
CA ARG A 209 -0.73 8.06 -1.31
C ARG A 209 0.15 8.84 -0.32
N ASN A 210 -0.22 10.10 -0.04
CA ASN A 210 0.51 10.97 0.89
C ASN A 210 0.48 10.41 2.32
N VAL A 211 1.47 10.75 3.16
CA VAL A 211 1.44 10.39 4.59
C VAL A 211 0.26 11.09 5.29
N LEU A 212 -0.29 10.44 6.32
CA LEU A 212 -1.48 10.94 7.01
C LEU A 212 -1.24 12.32 7.61
N ASN A 213 -2.25 13.19 7.51
CA ASN A 213 -2.26 14.54 8.05
C ASN A 213 -1.07 15.40 7.63
N ASN A 214 -0.42 15.09 6.51
CA ASN A 214 0.56 16.00 5.94
C ASN A 214 -0.19 17.26 5.47
N PRO A 215 0.08 18.44 6.05
CA PRO A 215 -0.58 19.67 5.59
C PRO A 215 -0.09 20.08 4.20
N ASN A 216 1.04 19.53 3.76
CA ASN A 216 1.62 19.85 2.47
C ASN A 216 1.08 18.94 1.36
N PRO A 217 0.86 19.48 0.16
CA PRO A 217 0.63 18.67 -1.03
C PRO A 217 1.74 17.63 -1.21
N GLN A 218 1.40 16.50 -1.82
CA GLN A 218 2.40 15.49 -2.15
C GLN A 218 3.46 16.10 -3.07
N LYS A 219 4.73 15.86 -2.72
CA LYS A 219 5.90 16.35 -3.44
C LYS A 219 6.06 15.61 -4.76
N ASP A 220 6.86 16.20 -5.65
CA ASP A 220 7.27 15.58 -6.92
C ASP A 220 7.82 14.16 -6.70
N GLU A 221 7.41 13.24 -7.57
CA GLU A 221 7.81 11.84 -7.57
C GLU A 221 9.30 11.65 -7.90
N TYR A 222 9.91 12.59 -8.61
CA TYR A 222 11.26 12.47 -9.17
C TYR A 222 12.32 13.22 -8.35
N SER A 223 12.51 12.87 -7.07
CA SER A 223 13.63 13.44 -6.29
C SER A 223 14.99 13.15 -6.96
N GLU A 224 16.02 13.94 -6.64
CA GLU A 224 17.36 13.70 -7.18
C GLU A 224 17.87 12.30 -6.81
N ALA A 225 17.64 11.89 -5.56
CA ALA A 225 17.96 10.55 -5.06
C ALA A 225 17.19 9.45 -5.80
N TYR A 226 15.87 9.62 -6.01
CA TYR A 226 15.06 8.70 -6.80
C TYR A 226 15.61 8.54 -8.23
N ASN A 227 15.89 9.66 -8.89
CA ASN A 227 16.37 9.66 -10.27
C ASN A 227 17.76 9.05 -10.41
N HIS A 228 18.66 9.30 -9.46
CA HIS A 228 19.99 8.70 -9.44
C HIS A 228 19.87 7.17 -9.41
N VAL A 229 19.14 6.66 -8.43
CA VAL A 229 18.96 5.23 -8.22
C VAL A 229 18.25 4.56 -9.40
N ARG A 230 17.25 5.22 -9.99
CA ARG A 230 16.56 4.71 -11.19
C ARG A 230 17.50 4.61 -12.41
N ARG A 231 18.47 5.52 -12.57
CA ARG A 231 19.46 5.45 -13.67
C ARG A 231 20.44 4.30 -13.46
N ASP A 232 20.86 4.07 -12.22
CA ASP A 232 21.83 3.03 -11.86
C ASP A 232 21.28 1.61 -12.01
N MET A 233 19.95 1.44 -11.98
CA MET A 233 19.28 0.13 -12.08
C MET A 233 19.40 -0.60 -13.40
N GLY A 234 19.85 0.05 -14.48
CA GLY A 234 19.85 -0.54 -15.81
C GLY A 234 18.42 -0.75 -16.36
N LYS A 235 18.24 -0.58 -17.67
CA LYS A 235 16.92 -0.42 -18.30
C LYS A 235 15.94 -1.63 -18.34
N PRO A 236 16.27 -2.92 -18.09
CA PRO A 236 15.34 -3.99 -18.52
C PRO A 236 14.22 -4.36 -17.54
N GLN A 237 14.06 -3.70 -16.38
CA GLN A 237 12.93 -3.99 -15.46
C GLN A 237 11.80 -2.94 -15.50
N ILE A 238 11.98 -1.84 -16.24
CA ILE A 238 11.02 -0.72 -16.27
C ILE A 238 9.93 -0.93 -17.35
N GLU A 239 10.11 -1.86 -18.29
CA GLU A 239 9.28 -1.98 -19.51
C GLU A 239 7.88 -2.60 -19.28
N ASN A 240 7.61 -3.18 -18.10
CA ASN A 240 6.35 -3.90 -17.81
C ASN A 240 5.33 -3.13 -16.96
N MET A 241 5.47 -1.81 -16.77
CA MET A 241 4.43 -1.01 -16.09
C MET A 241 3.92 0.10 -17.01
N PRO A 242 2.59 0.21 -17.22
CA PRO A 242 2.04 1.25 -18.06
C PRO A 242 2.37 2.65 -17.50
N PRO A 243 2.62 3.64 -18.38
CA PRO A 243 2.89 5.00 -17.96
C PRO A 243 1.67 5.61 -17.25
N ASN A 244 1.93 6.39 -16.21
CA ASN A 244 0.91 7.16 -15.50
C ASN A 244 0.25 8.16 -16.47
N PRO A 245 -1.07 8.07 -16.74
CA PRO A 245 -1.75 8.95 -17.69
C PRO A 245 -1.72 10.44 -17.26
N ASP A 246 -1.60 10.71 -15.96
CA ASP A 246 -1.60 12.09 -15.45
C ASP A 246 -0.31 12.86 -15.73
N VAL A 247 0.82 12.15 -15.94
CA VAL A 247 2.11 12.78 -16.29
C VAL A 247 2.09 13.24 -17.75
N GLN A 248 1.42 12.52 -18.65
CA GLN A 248 1.31 12.92 -20.06
C GLN A 248 0.47 14.20 -20.25
N LEU A 249 -0.53 14.42 -19.40
CA LEU A 249 -1.35 15.63 -19.42
C LEU A 249 -0.56 16.86 -18.97
N GLN A 250 0.32 16.72 -17.98
CA GLN A 250 1.18 17.82 -17.51
C GLN A 250 2.29 18.18 -18.51
N ASP A 251 2.91 17.17 -19.15
CA ASP A 251 3.95 17.40 -20.16
C ASP A 251 3.39 18.04 -21.44
N ASN A 252 2.19 17.65 -21.86
CA ASN A 252 1.51 18.27 -23.00
C ASN A 252 1.11 19.72 -22.70
N ASN A 253 0.71 20.04 -21.47
CA ASN A 253 0.43 21.41 -21.05
C ASN A 253 1.68 22.28 -20.93
N ARG A 254 2.83 21.72 -20.48
CA ARG A 254 4.11 22.44 -20.46
C ARG A 254 4.63 22.72 -21.87
N LYS A 255 4.52 21.75 -22.79
CA LYS A 255 4.93 21.94 -24.20
C LYS A 255 4.01 22.91 -24.95
N SER A 256 2.70 22.92 -24.67
CA SER A 256 1.77 23.86 -25.31
C SER A 256 1.94 25.30 -24.82
N GLN A 257 2.37 25.50 -23.57
CA GLN A 257 2.67 26.83 -23.04
C GLN A 257 4.01 27.39 -23.54
N GLN A 258 5.03 26.56 -23.75
CA GLN A 258 6.30 27.01 -24.34
C GLN A 258 6.17 27.44 -25.81
N ASN A 259 5.22 26.88 -26.56
CA ASN A 259 4.99 27.23 -27.97
C ASN A 259 4.12 28.49 -28.19
N ARG A 260 3.73 29.21 -27.13
CA ARG A 260 2.93 30.45 -27.21
C ARG A 260 3.71 31.72 -26.86
N GLY A 261 5.03 31.74 -27.08
CA GLY A 261 5.89 32.89 -26.84
C GLY A 261 6.45 33.54 -28.10
N TYR A 262 6.02 34.78 -28.37
CA TYR A 262 6.65 35.82 -29.21
C TYR A 262 6.60 35.69 -30.74
N GLY A 263 5.44 36.00 -31.33
CA GLY A 263 5.36 36.59 -32.67
C GLY A 263 5.31 38.13 -32.56
N ARG A 264 6.43 38.81 -32.83
CA ARG A 264 6.47 40.27 -33.00
C ARG A 264 5.66 40.65 -34.25
N ALA A 265 4.56 41.39 -34.04
CA ALA A 265 3.87 42.09 -35.12
C ALA A 265 4.63 43.38 -35.43
N THR A 266 5.21 43.45 -36.64
CA THR A 266 5.58 44.70 -37.30
C THR A 266 4.61 44.88 -38.46
N SER A 267 3.84 45.96 -38.44
CA SER A 267 3.09 46.42 -39.61
C SER A 267 3.50 47.86 -39.90
N ARG A 268 3.92 48.08 -41.15
CA ARG A 268 3.99 49.38 -41.82
C ARG A 268 2.58 49.85 -42.16
#